data_AF-A0AA38LTW7-F1
#
_entry.id   AF-A0AA38LTW7-F1
#
_cell.length_a   1.000
_cell.length_b   1.000
_cell.length_c   1.000
_cell.angle_alpha   90.00
_cell.angle_beta   90.00
_cell.angle_gamma   90.00
#
_symmetry.space_group_name_H-M   'P 1'
#
loop_
_entity.id
_entity.type
_entity.pdbx_description
1 polymer ?
#
loop_
_entity_poly.entity_id
_entity_poly.type
_entity_poly.pdbx_seq_one_letter_code
_entity_poly.pdbx_strand_id
1 'polypeptide(L)'
;MTDSPHAELRNGISEMFTGVESPITSSSSASGSSSNGYAKGFASGEPNPDHGVITPLGSPQLSPTSLSGLSLSSDGELEQEVDMDLDVSAADAEKAQEIKVKANKAFADKDFATSIELYTEAIHLNPKDSTFWNNRAMSKGKMEEHGGAIADATRAIEINPKYAKAYFRRGLSYLSILRPTLAVPDFKKALDLDPTSKPVQAQLAATKKLIYAIEFEKAISIGETKTTSTRCLEMIDQGACMLDLKQKSEHMPLPIIPDDPKARYTPTAEWVEGMIESFKKGGKVPRRVAWEIVLGVKAAVEKEKSLVEIEIPKGCTVEIIGDSESQFFDVCNLLSMTKPPSDTHYLVFNGDLVDRGSWSVEVALTVFAYKWLFPERVFINRGNHETNDMNKVYGFEGECKAKLGDMTYKLFGDVFTMLPLATLVTASQPPSNPKSEGSQPAILSPEGKKRYFVVHGGPPVSKDGVTLDEVRDIKRFGAQPGQEGLMCELLWTDPQEQPGRGPSKRGVGLGFGPDVTRRWCDLNSITAVIRSHEVRAEGYAIEHDGLCITTFSCPNYCDNVGNSAAYITMQDDGELSYHQFGPVPHPDVKPMAYASGFSGM
;
A
#
# COMPACT_ATOMS: atom_id res chain seq x y z
N MET A 1 4.77 39.05 26.41
CA MET A 1 3.88 38.39 27.38
C MET A 1 2.46 38.46 26.84
N THR A 2 2.01 37.35 26.27
CA THR A 2 0.60 36.98 26.05
C THR A 2 0.66 35.60 25.39
N ASP A 3 0.53 34.58 26.24
CA ASP A 3 0.46 33.19 25.84
C ASP A 3 -0.80 32.96 25.01
N SER A 4 -0.63 32.32 23.86
CA SER A 4 -1.71 31.93 22.95
C SER A 4 -2.29 30.59 23.41
N PRO A 5 -3.63 30.38 23.38
CA PRO A 5 -4.31 29.16 23.85
C PRO A 5 -3.93 27.87 23.10
N HIS A 6 -3.05 27.95 22.11
CA HIS A 6 -2.57 26.83 21.32
C HIS A 6 -1.43 26.02 21.98
N ALA A 7 -0.80 26.52 23.05
CA ALA A 7 0.28 25.81 23.74
C ALA A 7 -0.25 24.74 24.72
N GLU A 8 -1.36 24.98 25.42
CA GLU A 8 -1.94 24.04 26.40
C GLU A 8 -2.65 22.85 25.73
N LEU A 9 -3.18 23.03 24.51
CA LEU A 9 -3.76 21.93 23.73
C LEU A 9 -2.72 20.90 23.25
N ARG A 10 -1.44 21.30 23.20
CA ARG A 10 -0.33 20.47 22.69
C ARG A 10 0.24 19.55 23.78
N ASN A 11 0.17 19.97 25.05
CA ASN A 11 0.72 19.20 26.18
C ASN A 11 -0.29 18.18 26.77
N GLY A 12 -1.60 18.40 26.62
CA GLY A 12 -2.62 17.47 27.11
C GLY A 12 -2.81 16.18 26.28
N ILE A 13 -2.18 16.08 25.11
CA ILE A 13 -2.34 14.93 24.20
C ILE A 13 -1.27 13.86 24.47
N SER A 14 -0.08 14.23 24.99
CA SER A 14 0.99 13.27 25.29
C SER A 14 0.65 12.32 26.47
N GLU A 15 -0.25 12.71 27.36
CA GLU A 15 -0.66 11.90 28.52
C GLU A 15 -1.79 10.89 28.19
N MET A 16 -2.44 11.00 27.03
CA MET A 16 -3.46 10.02 26.61
C MET A 16 -2.87 8.79 25.90
N PHE A 17 -1.57 8.80 25.60
CA PHE A 17 -0.87 7.74 24.87
C PHE A 17 -0.01 6.81 25.74
N THR A 18 0.06 7.04 27.06
CA THR A 18 0.87 6.22 27.99
C THR A 18 0.04 5.32 28.90
N GLY A 19 -1.26 5.16 28.64
CA GLY A 19 -2.19 4.36 29.46
C GLY A 19 -1.94 2.85 29.43
N VAL A 20 -0.75 2.42 29.84
CA VAL A 20 -0.46 1.08 30.33
C VAL A 20 -1.04 1.01 31.74
N GLU A 21 -2.21 0.41 31.88
CA GLU A 21 -2.84 0.27 33.20
C GLU A 21 -2.04 -0.70 34.08
N SER A 22 -1.68 -0.20 35.28
CA SER A 22 -1.25 -0.97 36.45
C SER A 22 -2.46 -1.68 37.09
N PRO A 23 -2.26 -2.79 37.83
CA PRO A 23 -3.36 -3.62 38.30
C PRO A 23 -4.15 -2.92 39.43
N ILE A 24 -5.48 -2.89 39.32
CA ILE A 24 -6.37 -2.47 40.42
C ILE A 24 -7.19 -3.67 40.91
N THR A 25 -7.15 -3.84 42.22
CA THR A 25 -7.73 -4.90 43.04
C THR A 25 -9.25 -4.81 43.14
N SER A 26 -9.86 -5.98 43.29
CA SER A 26 -11.30 -6.24 43.40
C SER A 26 -11.97 -5.56 44.60
N SER A 27 -13.20 -5.07 44.41
CA SER A 27 -14.21 -5.13 45.48
C SER A 27 -15.61 -5.40 44.92
N SER A 28 -16.27 -6.36 45.54
CA SER A 28 -17.59 -6.91 45.25
C SER A 28 -18.74 -6.00 45.71
N SER A 29 -19.83 -5.96 44.95
CA SER A 29 -21.18 -5.94 45.55
C SER A 29 -22.24 -6.46 44.57
N ALA A 30 -23.14 -7.29 45.09
CA ALA A 30 -24.21 -7.98 44.39
C ALA A 30 -25.56 -7.27 44.57
N SER A 31 -26.49 -7.57 43.65
CA SER A 31 -27.97 -7.46 43.65
C SER A 31 -28.46 -6.74 42.37
N GLY A 32 -29.53 -7.09 41.69
CA GLY A 32 -30.59 -8.08 41.86
C GLY A 32 -31.46 -8.09 40.58
N SER A 33 -32.26 -9.15 40.44
CA SER A 33 -33.11 -9.58 39.31
C SER A 33 -34.00 -8.55 38.59
N SER A 34 -34.29 -8.77 37.29
CA SER A 34 -35.63 -9.22 36.83
C SER A 34 -35.76 -9.41 35.30
N SER A 35 -36.12 -10.65 34.96
CA SER A 35 -37.04 -11.22 33.94
C SER A 35 -37.51 -10.51 32.65
N ASN A 36 -37.66 -11.39 31.63
CA ASN A 36 -38.57 -11.44 30.47
C ASN A 36 -38.20 -10.58 29.25
N GLY A 37 -38.27 -11.04 28.00
CA GLY A 37 -38.79 -12.28 27.40
C GLY A 37 -39.12 -12.00 25.92
N TYR A 38 -39.25 -13.07 25.11
CA TYR A 38 -39.56 -13.14 23.66
C TYR A 38 -38.36 -12.96 22.70
N ALA A 39 -37.93 -13.84 21.78
CA ALA A 39 -38.30 -15.16 21.20
C ALA A 39 -38.43 -15.07 19.66
N LYS A 40 -37.59 -15.87 18.98
CA LYS A 40 -37.73 -16.52 17.65
C LYS A 40 -37.89 -15.60 16.41
N GLY A 41 -37.25 -15.83 15.27
CA GLY A 41 -36.51 -16.98 14.73
C GLY A 41 -36.91 -17.13 13.25
N PHE A 42 -35.96 -17.39 12.35
CA PHE A 42 -36.25 -17.96 11.02
C PHE A 42 -35.07 -18.82 10.54
N ALA A 43 -35.37 -20.11 10.37
CA ALA A 43 -34.59 -21.20 9.78
C ALA A 43 -34.54 -21.04 8.24
N SER A 44 -33.39 -21.14 7.57
CA SER A 44 -32.71 -22.34 7.00
C SER A 44 -33.61 -23.24 6.13
N GLY A 45 -33.30 -23.31 4.83
CA GLY A 45 -33.82 -24.30 3.89
C GLY A 45 -32.68 -24.91 3.07
N GLU A 46 -32.59 -26.24 3.07
CA GLU A 46 -31.65 -27.05 2.28
C GLU A 46 -32.20 -27.38 0.87
N PRO A 47 -31.34 -27.75 -0.11
CA PRO A 47 -31.72 -28.07 -1.48
C PRO A 47 -31.84 -29.58 -1.76
N ASN A 48 -32.60 -29.92 -2.81
CA ASN A 48 -32.83 -31.30 -3.30
C ASN A 48 -31.85 -31.65 -4.46
N PRO A 49 -31.35 -32.90 -4.60
CA PRO A 49 -30.35 -33.29 -5.60
C PRO A 49 -30.97 -34.05 -6.79
N ASP A 50 -30.47 -33.85 -8.02
CA ASP A 50 -30.06 -34.94 -8.92
C ASP A 50 -29.46 -34.44 -10.24
N HIS A 51 -28.36 -35.09 -10.64
CA HIS A 51 -27.81 -35.34 -11.98
C HIS A 51 -26.29 -35.18 -12.03
N GLY A 52 -25.62 -36.32 -12.20
CA GLY A 52 -24.17 -36.42 -12.27
C GLY A 52 -23.57 -36.26 -13.67
N VAL A 53 -22.23 -36.25 -13.61
CA VAL A 53 -21.20 -36.51 -14.63
C VAL A 53 -20.44 -35.28 -15.14
N ILE A 54 -19.11 -35.42 -15.05
CA ILE A 54 -17.97 -34.60 -15.52
C ILE A 54 -17.49 -33.51 -14.57
N THR A 55 -16.35 -33.76 -13.92
CA THR A 55 -15.50 -32.76 -13.26
C THR A 55 -15.06 -31.68 -14.26
N PRO A 56 -15.30 -30.41 -13.92
CA PRO A 56 -14.22 -29.45 -13.84
C PRO A 56 -14.10 -29.08 -12.37
N LEU A 57 -12.89 -29.15 -11.79
CA LEU A 57 -12.62 -28.41 -10.55
C LEU A 57 -12.73 -26.93 -10.91
N GLY A 58 -13.96 -26.41 -10.90
CA GLY A 58 -14.20 -25.00 -10.77
C GLY A 58 -13.75 -24.65 -9.36
N SER A 59 -12.53 -24.14 -9.23
CA SER A 59 -12.12 -23.48 -8.01
C SER A 59 -13.15 -22.37 -7.77
N PRO A 60 -13.90 -22.37 -6.65
CA PRO A 60 -14.83 -21.29 -6.36
C PRO A 60 -14.04 -19.98 -6.39
N GLN A 61 -14.58 -18.96 -7.04
CA GLN A 61 -13.98 -17.62 -7.01
C GLN A 61 -13.97 -17.16 -5.55
N LEU A 62 -12.78 -17.13 -4.93
CA LEU A 62 -12.63 -16.75 -3.54
C LEU A 62 -12.61 -15.23 -3.45
N SER A 63 -13.44 -14.68 -2.57
CA SER A 63 -13.43 -13.26 -2.24
C SER A 63 -12.89 -13.05 -0.82
N PRO A 64 -12.30 -11.89 -0.51
CA PRO A 64 -11.86 -11.57 0.86
C PRO A 64 -12.97 -11.73 1.90
N THR A 65 -14.23 -11.52 1.50
CA THR A 65 -15.42 -11.71 2.35
C THR A 65 -15.68 -13.18 2.68
N SER A 66 -15.33 -14.13 1.80
CA SER A 66 -15.49 -15.57 2.03
C SER A 66 -14.48 -16.15 3.03
N LEU A 67 -13.41 -15.41 3.32
CA LEU A 67 -12.35 -15.77 4.27
C LEU A 67 -12.46 -14.99 5.59
N SER A 68 -13.58 -14.31 5.83
CA SER A 68 -13.80 -13.50 7.03
C SER A 68 -13.74 -14.36 8.31
N GLY A 69 -12.77 -14.10 9.19
CA GLY A 69 -12.61 -14.77 10.49
C GLY A 69 -11.28 -15.49 10.68
N LEU A 70 -10.47 -15.63 9.62
CA LEU A 70 -9.09 -16.12 9.68
C LEU A 70 -8.14 -14.92 9.84
N SER A 71 -7.09 -15.05 10.68
CA SER A 71 -6.04 -14.02 10.85
C SER A 71 -4.70 -14.60 10.43
N LEU A 72 -3.86 -13.78 9.80
CA LEU A 72 -2.46 -14.10 9.52
C LEU A 72 -1.55 -13.41 10.57
N SER A 73 -0.40 -14.00 10.86
CA SER A 73 0.71 -13.39 11.58
C SER A 73 1.42 -12.35 10.70
N SER A 74 2.36 -11.60 11.29
CA SER A 74 3.21 -10.64 10.56
C SER A 74 3.98 -11.28 9.41
N ASP A 75 4.36 -12.55 9.61
CA ASP A 75 5.17 -13.35 8.68
C ASP A 75 4.30 -14.06 7.62
N GLY A 76 2.99 -13.78 7.61
CA GLY A 76 2.05 -14.34 6.64
C GLY A 76 1.64 -15.78 6.94
N GLU A 77 1.98 -16.34 8.10
CA GLU A 77 1.44 -17.63 8.54
C GLU A 77 0.00 -17.48 9.02
N LEU A 78 -0.82 -18.53 8.91
CA LEU A 78 -2.07 -18.56 9.66
C LEU A 78 -1.74 -18.48 11.15
N GLU A 79 -2.34 -17.53 11.86
CA GLU A 79 -2.15 -17.48 13.30
C GLU A 79 -2.56 -18.80 13.92
N GLN A 80 -1.75 -19.29 14.87
CA GLN A 80 -2.06 -20.51 15.60
C GLN A 80 -3.46 -20.39 16.21
N GLU A 81 -4.26 -21.47 16.09
CA GLU A 81 -5.57 -21.50 16.71
C GLU A 81 -5.45 -21.24 18.22
N VAL A 82 -6.10 -20.17 18.66
CA VAL A 82 -6.16 -19.83 20.08
C VAL A 82 -7.31 -20.61 20.71
N ASP A 83 -6.99 -21.46 21.68
CA ASP A 83 -8.00 -22.17 22.47
C ASP A 83 -8.76 -21.18 23.37
N MET A 84 -9.91 -20.70 22.87
CA MET A 84 -10.76 -19.76 23.61
C MET A 84 -11.38 -20.37 24.87
N ASP A 85 -11.42 -21.70 24.96
CA ASP A 85 -11.98 -22.42 26.10
C ASP A 85 -10.95 -22.72 27.19
N LEU A 86 -9.66 -22.40 26.95
CA LEU A 86 -8.54 -22.62 27.86
C LEU A 86 -8.88 -22.24 29.32
N ASP A 87 -8.65 -23.18 30.24
CA ASP A 87 -8.74 -22.92 31.67
C ASP A 87 -7.49 -22.18 32.14
N VAL A 88 -7.63 -20.87 32.39
CA VAL A 88 -6.50 -19.97 32.65
C VAL A 88 -6.14 -20.04 34.14
N SER A 89 -4.97 -20.57 34.45
CA SER A 89 -4.47 -20.58 35.83
C SER A 89 -4.12 -19.17 36.31
N ALA A 90 -4.12 -18.95 37.63
CA ALA A 90 -3.72 -17.66 38.19
C ALA A 90 -2.27 -17.29 37.83
N ALA A 91 -1.39 -18.29 37.72
CA ALA A 91 0.01 -18.11 37.32
C ALA A 91 0.13 -17.70 35.84
N ASP A 92 -0.66 -18.32 34.95
CA ASP A 92 -0.67 -17.98 33.53
C ASP A 92 -1.28 -16.59 33.30
N ALA A 93 -2.33 -16.25 34.05
CA ALA A 93 -2.89 -14.91 34.05
C ALA A 93 -1.87 -13.85 34.49
N GLU A 94 -1.12 -14.08 35.57
CA GLU A 94 -0.06 -13.18 36.05
C GLU A 94 1.07 -13.05 35.02
N LYS A 95 1.56 -14.17 34.49
CA LYS A 95 2.59 -14.19 33.43
C LYS A 95 2.13 -13.45 32.18
N ALA A 96 0.88 -13.61 31.75
CA ALA A 96 0.32 -12.88 30.61
C ALA A 96 0.31 -11.36 30.85
N GLN A 97 0.03 -10.92 32.09
CA GLN A 97 0.12 -9.49 32.44
C GLN A 97 1.58 -8.97 32.42
N GLU A 98 2.56 -9.77 32.86
CA GLU A 98 3.98 -9.40 32.75
C GLU A 98 4.42 -9.26 31.29
N ILE A 99 4.00 -10.18 30.42
CA ILE A 99 4.27 -10.10 28.98
C ILE A 99 3.59 -8.87 28.38
N LYS A 100 2.35 -8.54 28.77
CA LYS A 100 1.69 -7.28 28.35
C LYS A 100 2.55 -6.05 28.66
N VAL A 101 3.21 -6.00 29.83
CA VAL A 101 4.08 -4.85 30.17
C VAL A 101 5.27 -4.77 29.21
N LYS A 102 5.88 -5.90 28.85
CA LYS A 102 6.95 -5.95 27.84
C LYS A 102 6.44 -5.54 26.46
N ALA A 103 5.27 -6.02 26.06
CA ALA A 103 4.64 -5.71 24.77
C ALA A 103 4.30 -4.21 24.64
N ASN A 104 3.84 -3.59 25.73
CA ASN A 104 3.62 -2.15 25.81
C ASN A 104 4.92 -1.35 25.72
N LYS A 105 5.99 -1.84 26.33
CA LYS A 105 7.30 -1.21 26.21
C LYS A 105 7.80 -1.27 24.76
N ALA A 106 7.74 -2.44 24.12
CA ALA A 106 8.09 -2.59 22.71
C ALA A 106 7.27 -1.65 21.83
N PHE A 107 5.95 -1.55 22.07
CA PHE A 107 5.10 -0.58 21.37
C PHE A 107 5.54 0.88 21.56
N ALA A 108 5.87 1.27 22.80
CA ALA A 108 6.34 2.62 23.11
C ALA A 108 7.70 2.92 22.45
N ASP A 109 8.56 1.91 22.34
CA ASP A 109 9.84 1.94 21.64
C ASP A 109 9.66 1.88 20.10
N LYS A 110 8.42 1.82 19.60
CA LYS A 110 8.02 1.67 18.19
C LYS A 110 8.45 0.35 17.54
N ASP A 111 8.86 -0.63 18.34
CA ASP A 111 9.09 -2.00 17.90
C ASP A 111 7.76 -2.75 17.85
N PHE A 112 6.99 -2.50 16.80
CA PHE A 112 5.65 -3.05 16.63
C PHE A 112 5.66 -4.54 16.33
N ALA A 113 6.69 -5.06 15.65
CA ALA A 113 6.84 -6.48 15.36
C ALA A 113 6.99 -7.28 16.67
N THR A 114 7.97 -6.92 17.51
CA THR A 114 8.13 -7.52 18.83
C THR A 114 6.91 -7.31 19.71
N SER A 115 6.23 -6.16 19.59
CA SER A 115 4.97 -5.92 20.31
C SER A 115 3.89 -6.94 19.92
N ILE A 116 3.73 -7.25 18.63
CA ILE A 116 2.76 -8.22 18.12
C ILE A 116 3.10 -9.63 18.63
N GLU A 117 4.37 -10.04 18.57
CA GLU A 117 4.83 -11.34 19.07
C GLU A 117 4.52 -11.51 20.57
N LEU A 118 4.89 -10.53 21.39
CA LEU A 118 4.67 -10.57 22.83
C LEU A 118 3.16 -10.58 23.16
N TYR A 119 2.35 -9.79 22.45
CA TYR A 119 0.89 -9.89 22.63
C TYR A 119 0.32 -11.23 22.23
N THR A 120 0.89 -11.88 21.21
CA THR A 120 0.51 -13.23 20.79
C THR A 120 0.83 -14.25 21.90
N GLU A 121 2.02 -14.17 22.51
CA GLU A 121 2.37 -15.00 23.67
C GLU A 121 1.39 -14.78 24.85
N ALA A 122 1.06 -13.52 25.16
CA ALA A 122 0.10 -13.19 26.22
C ALA A 122 -1.30 -13.75 25.94
N ILE A 123 -1.75 -13.72 24.68
CA ILE A 123 -3.04 -14.28 24.24
C ILE A 123 -3.07 -15.80 24.39
N HIS A 124 -1.99 -16.50 24.04
CA HIS A 124 -1.92 -17.96 24.22
C HIS A 124 -1.98 -18.40 25.68
N LEU A 125 -1.48 -17.56 26.60
CA LEU A 125 -1.54 -17.84 28.04
C LEU A 125 -2.90 -17.47 28.66
N ASN A 126 -3.51 -16.36 28.20
CA ASN A 126 -4.81 -15.93 28.68
C ASN A 126 -5.61 -15.26 27.54
N PRO A 127 -6.36 -16.06 26.76
CA PRO A 127 -7.09 -15.56 25.60
C PRO A 127 -8.37 -14.81 25.96
N LYS A 128 -8.76 -14.82 27.24
CA LYS A 128 -10.00 -14.24 27.76
C LYS A 128 -9.85 -12.78 28.20
N ASP A 129 -8.64 -12.22 28.14
CA ASP A 129 -8.41 -10.80 28.41
C ASP A 129 -8.52 -9.96 27.13
N SER A 130 -9.61 -9.18 27.02
CA SER A 130 -9.87 -8.30 25.88
C SER A 130 -8.78 -7.24 25.64
N THR A 131 -7.96 -6.90 26.64
CA THR A 131 -6.93 -5.86 26.51
C THR A 131 -5.77 -6.30 25.63
N PHE A 132 -5.40 -7.60 25.65
CA PHE A 132 -4.32 -8.12 24.81
C PHE A 132 -4.68 -8.04 23.33
N TRP A 133 -5.88 -8.53 22.98
CA TRP A 133 -6.42 -8.46 21.62
C TRP A 133 -6.52 -7.02 21.11
N ASN A 134 -7.10 -6.11 21.91
CA ASN A 134 -7.20 -4.71 21.51
C ASN A 134 -5.84 -4.03 21.29
N ASN A 135 -4.85 -4.34 22.11
CA ASN A 135 -3.53 -3.75 21.99
C ASN A 135 -2.73 -4.36 20.83
N ARG A 136 -2.86 -5.68 20.59
CA ARG A 136 -2.31 -6.32 19.39
C ARG A 136 -2.92 -5.74 18.11
N ALA A 137 -4.23 -5.48 18.10
CA ALA A 137 -4.90 -4.79 16.99
C ALA A 137 -4.30 -3.41 16.72
N MET A 138 -3.88 -2.69 17.77
CA MET A 138 -3.22 -1.40 17.64
C MET A 138 -1.81 -1.54 17.04
N SER A 139 -1.02 -2.52 17.48
CA SER A 139 0.30 -2.81 16.90
C SER A 139 0.19 -3.23 15.44
N LYS A 140 -0.71 -4.16 15.12
CA LYS A 140 -1.02 -4.58 13.74
C LYS A 140 -1.48 -3.41 12.87
N GLY A 141 -2.32 -2.51 13.40
CA GLY A 141 -2.73 -1.31 12.69
C GLY A 141 -1.58 -0.34 12.39
N LYS A 142 -0.52 -0.32 13.21
CA LYS A 142 0.70 0.44 12.94
C LYS A 142 1.62 -0.23 11.91
N MET A 143 1.51 -1.55 11.76
CA MET A 143 2.17 -2.36 10.71
C MET A 143 1.32 -2.52 9.45
N GLU A 144 0.15 -1.86 9.37
CA GLU A 144 -0.75 -1.89 8.21
C GLU A 144 -1.41 -3.25 7.94
N GLU A 145 -1.35 -4.12 8.94
CA GLU A 145 -2.09 -5.38 8.99
C GLU A 145 -3.54 -5.10 9.42
N HIS A 146 -4.24 -4.25 8.67
CA HIS A 146 -5.56 -3.77 9.03
C HIS A 146 -6.63 -4.87 9.09
N GLY A 147 -6.49 -5.92 8.27
CA GLY A 147 -7.33 -7.12 8.34
C GLY A 147 -7.15 -7.86 9.66
N GLY A 148 -5.90 -8.10 10.05
CA GLY A 148 -5.56 -8.70 11.35
C GLY A 148 -6.00 -7.82 12.53
N ALA A 149 -5.86 -6.50 12.41
CA ALA A 149 -6.34 -5.55 13.41
C ALA A 149 -7.88 -5.56 13.55
N ILE A 150 -8.63 -5.71 12.45
CA ILE A 150 -10.08 -5.86 12.48
C ILE A 150 -10.48 -7.16 13.19
N ALA A 151 -9.78 -8.27 12.91
CA ALA A 151 -10.03 -9.56 13.55
C ALA A 151 -9.79 -9.48 15.06
N ASP A 152 -8.63 -8.95 15.48
CA ASP A 152 -8.29 -8.80 16.90
C ASP A 152 -9.24 -7.86 17.65
N ALA A 153 -9.58 -6.72 17.05
CA ALA A 153 -10.54 -5.80 17.66
C ALA A 153 -11.96 -6.41 17.75
N THR A 154 -12.35 -7.24 16.77
CA THR A 154 -13.61 -8.00 16.82
C THR A 154 -13.58 -9.00 17.96
N ARG A 155 -12.48 -9.75 18.14
CA ARG A 155 -12.32 -10.67 19.26
C ARG A 155 -12.38 -9.96 20.62
N ALA A 156 -11.73 -8.81 20.74
CA ALA A 156 -11.80 -7.99 21.95
C ALA A 156 -13.24 -7.55 22.28
N ILE A 157 -14.06 -7.25 21.27
CA ILE A 157 -15.48 -6.90 21.42
C ILE A 157 -16.33 -8.12 21.81
N GLU A 158 -16.06 -9.30 21.25
CA GLU A 158 -16.74 -10.55 21.62
C GLU A 158 -16.51 -10.91 23.09
N ILE A 159 -15.26 -10.77 23.55
CA ILE A 159 -14.87 -11.02 24.94
C ILE A 159 -15.47 -9.95 25.87
N ASN A 160 -15.37 -8.67 25.50
CA ASN A 160 -15.89 -7.55 26.30
C ASN A 160 -16.71 -6.58 25.43
N PRO A 161 -18.03 -6.78 25.33
CA PRO A 161 -18.91 -5.93 24.52
C PRO A 161 -19.01 -4.47 24.99
N LYS A 162 -18.51 -4.15 26.19
CA LYS A 162 -18.48 -2.80 26.76
C LYS A 162 -17.13 -2.09 26.53
N TYR A 163 -16.20 -2.70 25.80
CA TYR A 163 -14.88 -2.12 25.59
C TYR A 163 -14.87 -1.07 24.47
N ALA A 164 -15.13 0.19 24.83
CA ALA A 164 -15.24 1.30 23.87
C ALA A 164 -14.01 1.44 22.93
N LYS A 165 -12.79 1.23 23.47
CA LYS A 165 -11.54 1.31 22.69
C LYS A 165 -11.49 0.30 21.54
N ALA A 166 -12.00 -0.92 21.73
CA ALA A 166 -11.98 -1.96 20.70
C ALA A 166 -12.85 -1.59 19.49
N TYR A 167 -14.04 -1.03 19.72
CA TYR A 167 -14.86 -0.48 18.62
C TYR A 167 -14.14 0.67 17.91
N PHE A 168 -13.55 1.60 18.66
CA PHE A 168 -12.79 2.68 18.04
C PHE A 168 -11.62 2.16 17.19
N ARG A 169 -10.87 1.16 17.67
CA ARG A 169 -9.78 0.52 16.93
C ARG A 169 -10.27 -0.16 15.65
N ARG A 170 -11.33 -0.96 15.72
CA ARG A 170 -11.91 -1.61 14.54
C ARG A 170 -12.42 -0.60 13.52
N GLY A 171 -13.07 0.47 13.98
CA GLY A 171 -13.52 1.57 13.15
C GLY A 171 -12.36 2.28 12.43
N LEU A 172 -11.24 2.52 13.12
CA LEU A 172 -10.03 3.07 12.50
C LEU A 172 -9.46 2.13 11.43
N SER A 173 -9.35 0.83 11.73
CA SER A 173 -8.87 -0.16 10.75
C SER A 173 -9.77 -0.26 9.52
N TYR A 174 -11.09 -0.15 9.69
CA TYR A 174 -12.02 -0.04 8.55
C TYR A 174 -11.77 1.19 7.69
N LEU A 175 -11.38 2.32 8.28
CA LEU A 175 -11.04 3.52 7.51
C LEU A 175 -9.75 3.34 6.72
N SER A 176 -8.74 2.71 7.32
CA SER A 176 -7.47 2.44 6.64
C SER A 176 -7.64 1.56 5.40
N ILE A 177 -8.62 0.66 5.41
CA ILE A 177 -8.99 -0.16 4.23
C ILE A 177 -10.12 0.46 3.40
N LEU A 178 -10.41 1.75 3.60
CA LEU A 178 -11.38 2.54 2.84
C LEU A 178 -12.80 2.00 2.88
N ARG A 179 -13.21 1.44 4.03
CA ARG A 179 -14.59 1.01 4.32
C ARG A 179 -15.25 1.93 5.35
N PRO A 180 -15.40 3.24 5.07
CA PRO A 180 -15.92 4.20 6.04
C PRO A 180 -17.37 3.92 6.46
N THR A 181 -18.16 3.25 5.60
CA THR A 181 -19.52 2.82 5.93
C THR A 181 -19.55 1.78 7.05
N LEU A 182 -18.54 0.89 7.12
CA LEU A 182 -18.38 -0.09 8.20
C LEU A 182 -17.82 0.54 9.48
N ALA A 183 -17.05 1.62 9.36
CA ALA A 183 -16.48 2.33 10.51
C ALA A 183 -17.52 3.13 11.33
N VAL A 184 -18.55 3.69 10.67
CA VAL A 184 -19.56 4.54 11.33
C VAL A 184 -20.30 3.84 12.47
N PRO A 185 -20.83 2.60 12.31
CA PRO A 185 -21.45 1.85 13.40
C PRO A 185 -20.52 1.68 14.61
N ASP A 186 -19.25 1.38 14.39
CA ASP A 186 -18.26 1.18 15.44
C ASP A 186 -17.99 2.48 16.22
N PHE A 187 -17.80 3.62 15.54
CA PHE A 187 -17.63 4.90 16.24
C PHE A 187 -18.88 5.34 17.01
N LYS A 188 -20.08 5.08 16.48
CA LYS A 188 -21.32 5.32 17.24
C LYS A 188 -21.35 4.48 18.50
N LYS A 189 -21.05 3.18 18.38
CA LYS A 189 -21.03 2.27 19.52
C LYS A 189 -19.97 2.65 20.56
N ALA A 190 -18.80 3.10 20.13
CA ALA A 190 -17.76 3.63 21.01
C ALA A 190 -18.25 4.86 21.78
N LEU A 191 -18.98 5.78 21.14
CA LEU A 191 -19.58 6.95 21.80
C LEU A 191 -20.76 6.59 22.71
N ASP A 192 -21.53 5.56 22.39
CA ASP A 192 -22.59 5.07 23.28
C ASP A 192 -22.00 4.55 24.60
N LEU A 193 -20.78 3.99 24.56
CA LEU A 193 -20.05 3.46 25.71
C LEU A 193 -19.22 4.54 26.43
N ASP A 194 -18.64 5.50 25.70
CA ASP A 194 -17.93 6.66 26.23
C ASP A 194 -18.35 7.95 25.49
N PRO A 195 -19.43 8.62 25.95
CA PRO A 195 -19.96 9.81 25.30
C PRO A 195 -19.03 11.03 25.36
N THR A 196 -18.05 11.02 26.27
CA THR A 196 -17.18 12.17 26.52
C THR A 196 -15.94 12.19 25.63
N SER A 197 -15.73 11.13 24.85
CA SER A 197 -14.56 10.96 23.99
C SER A 197 -14.56 11.93 22.81
N LYS A 198 -13.95 13.10 22.98
CA LYS A 198 -13.75 14.09 21.90
C LYS A 198 -13.07 13.51 20.66
N PRO A 199 -12.03 12.65 20.77
CA PRO A 199 -11.41 12.04 19.59
C PRO A 199 -12.40 11.22 18.76
N VAL A 200 -13.23 10.39 19.41
CA VAL A 200 -14.21 9.56 18.70
C VAL A 200 -15.31 10.42 18.06
N GLN A 201 -15.76 11.49 18.73
CA GLN A 201 -16.73 12.44 18.16
C GLN A 201 -16.18 13.10 16.88
N ALA A 202 -14.95 13.61 16.95
CA ALA A 202 -14.28 14.22 15.80
C ALA A 202 -14.12 13.21 14.66
N GLN A 203 -13.70 11.98 14.98
CA GLN A 203 -13.50 10.91 14.01
C GLN A 203 -14.81 10.50 13.32
N LEU A 204 -15.91 10.35 14.06
CA LEU A 204 -17.23 10.05 13.50
C LEU A 204 -17.71 11.16 12.56
N ALA A 205 -17.57 12.43 12.96
CA ALA A 205 -17.96 13.57 12.14
C ALA A 205 -17.15 13.62 10.84
N ALA A 206 -15.83 13.44 10.94
CA ALA A 206 -14.92 13.43 9.80
C ALA A 206 -15.21 12.23 8.86
N THR A 207 -15.51 11.05 9.41
CA THR A 207 -15.89 9.86 8.63
C THR A 207 -17.19 10.06 7.87
N LYS A 208 -18.23 10.65 8.49
CA LYS A 208 -19.48 10.97 7.78
C LYS A 208 -19.24 11.95 6.65
N LYS A 209 -18.41 12.98 6.88
CA LYS A 209 -18.03 13.94 5.84
C LYS A 209 -17.30 13.26 4.69
N LEU A 210 -16.42 12.30 4.97
CA LEU A 210 -15.73 11.50 3.96
C LEU A 210 -16.72 10.69 3.11
N ILE A 211 -17.69 10.01 3.74
CA ILE A 211 -18.74 9.25 3.00
C ILE A 211 -19.50 10.18 2.05
N TYR A 212 -19.96 11.33 2.55
CA TYR A 212 -20.66 12.31 1.71
C TYR A 212 -19.78 12.83 0.57
N ALA A 213 -18.49 13.07 0.81
CA ALA A 213 -17.56 13.50 -0.23
C ALA A 213 -17.38 12.42 -1.30
N ILE A 214 -17.21 11.15 -0.91
CA ILE A 214 -17.10 10.02 -1.83
C ILE A 214 -18.38 9.86 -2.66
N GLU A 215 -19.55 9.92 -2.04
CA GLU A 215 -20.85 9.80 -2.73
C GLU A 215 -21.09 10.97 -3.69
N PHE A 216 -20.73 12.18 -3.27
CA PHE A 216 -20.83 13.38 -4.10
C PHE A 216 -19.88 13.33 -5.31
N GLU A 217 -18.63 12.92 -5.12
CA GLU A 217 -17.67 12.72 -6.21
C GLU A 217 -18.15 11.66 -7.19
N LYS A 218 -18.65 10.52 -6.69
CA LYS A 218 -19.27 9.49 -7.53
C LYS A 218 -20.42 10.08 -8.36
N ALA A 219 -21.29 10.87 -7.74
CA ALA A 219 -22.40 11.51 -8.45
C ALA A 219 -21.95 12.49 -9.54
N ILE A 220 -20.89 13.28 -9.30
CA ILE A 220 -20.31 14.17 -10.31
C ILE A 220 -19.68 13.35 -11.46
N SER A 221 -18.92 12.30 -11.13
CA SER A 221 -18.18 11.51 -12.12
C SER A 221 -19.08 10.87 -13.19
N ILE A 222 -20.33 10.53 -12.85
CA ILE A 222 -21.31 9.95 -13.78
C ILE A 222 -21.74 10.97 -14.86
N GLY A 223 -21.61 12.28 -14.59
CA GLY A 223 -21.95 13.36 -15.53
C GLY A 223 -20.79 13.94 -16.33
N GLU A 224 -19.54 13.56 -16.04
CA GLU A 224 -18.35 14.11 -16.70
C GLU A 224 -17.96 13.30 -17.93
N THR A 225 -18.17 13.85 -19.13
CA THR A 225 -17.83 13.16 -20.39
C THR A 225 -16.36 13.32 -20.81
N LYS A 226 -15.59 14.17 -20.13
CA LYS A 226 -14.18 14.47 -20.45
C LYS A 226 -13.28 14.18 -19.26
N THR A 227 -12.15 13.52 -19.53
CA THR A 227 -11.12 13.27 -18.51
C THR A 227 -10.47 14.57 -18.05
N THR A 228 -9.85 14.55 -16.87
CA THR A 228 -9.15 15.73 -16.34
C THR A 228 -8.01 16.16 -17.26
N SER A 229 -7.25 15.21 -17.80
CA SER A 229 -6.17 15.48 -18.75
C SER A 229 -6.64 16.18 -20.02
N THR A 230 -7.79 15.79 -20.59
CA THR A 230 -8.40 16.50 -21.72
C THR A 230 -8.76 17.94 -21.32
N ARG A 231 -9.33 18.15 -20.13
CA ARG A 231 -9.66 19.50 -19.64
C ARG A 231 -8.40 20.34 -19.43
N CYS A 232 -7.33 19.78 -18.89
CA CYS A 232 -6.06 20.47 -18.74
C CYS A 232 -5.51 20.93 -20.11
N LEU A 233 -5.56 20.08 -21.13
CA LEU A 233 -5.17 20.44 -22.50
C LEU A 233 -6.04 21.58 -23.07
N GLU A 234 -7.36 21.52 -22.90
CA GLU A 234 -8.29 22.59 -23.32
C GLU A 234 -8.03 23.90 -22.58
N MET A 235 -7.73 23.84 -21.28
CA MET A 235 -7.35 25.01 -20.49
C MET A 235 -6.08 25.67 -21.04
N ILE A 236 -5.06 24.87 -21.38
CA ILE A 236 -3.82 25.38 -21.99
C ILE A 236 -4.09 26.06 -23.33
N ASP A 237 -4.89 25.42 -24.20
CA ASP A 237 -5.26 25.97 -25.51
C ASP A 237 -6.04 27.30 -25.39
N GLN A 238 -6.87 27.41 -24.35
CA GLN A 238 -7.60 28.64 -24.02
C GLN A 238 -6.72 29.72 -23.35
N GLY A 239 -5.43 29.46 -23.15
CA GLY A 239 -4.48 30.39 -22.53
C GLY A 239 -4.51 30.39 -21.00
N ALA A 240 -5.10 29.38 -20.37
CA ALA A 240 -5.02 29.17 -18.93
C ALA A 240 -3.79 28.34 -18.55
N CYS A 241 -3.28 28.54 -17.32
CA CYS A 241 -2.07 27.89 -16.81
C CYS A 241 -0.80 28.18 -17.64
N MET A 242 -0.64 29.40 -18.15
CA MET A 242 0.60 29.81 -18.84
C MET A 242 1.83 29.74 -17.91
N LEU A 243 3.03 29.65 -18.50
CA LEU A 243 4.27 29.63 -17.74
C LEU A 243 4.43 30.92 -16.91
N ASP A 244 4.46 30.77 -15.59
CA ASP A 244 4.74 31.84 -14.65
C ASP A 244 6.12 31.63 -14.02
N LEU A 245 7.11 32.39 -14.49
CA LEU A 245 8.49 32.29 -14.01
C LEU A 245 8.67 32.74 -12.56
N LYS A 246 7.70 33.46 -11.96
CA LYS A 246 7.75 33.84 -10.54
C LYS A 246 7.58 32.63 -9.61
N GLN A 247 7.02 31.53 -10.12
CA GLN A 247 6.83 30.28 -9.39
C GLN A 247 8.06 29.36 -9.46
N LYS A 248 9.06 29.72 -10.29
CA LYS A 248 10.29 28.96 -10.48
C LYS A 248 11.32 29.35 -9.43
N SER A 249 12.06 28.38 -8.91
CA SER A 249 13.30 28.69 -8.18
C SER A 249 14.36 29.29 -9.10
N GLU A 250 15.19 30.20 -8.57
CA GLU A 250 16.18 30.97 -9.32
C GLU A 250 17.01 30.10 -10.29
N HIS A 251 17.50 28.95 -9.80
CA HIS A 251 18.39 28.07 -10.55
C HIS A 251 17.72 26.84 -11.21
N MET A 252 16.39 26.67 -11.16
CA MET A 252 15.75 25.51 -11.80
C MET A 252 15.77 25.64 -13.33
N PRO A 253 16.37 24.73 -14.11
CA PRO A 253 16.27 24.80 -15.57
C PRO A 253 14.83 24.59 -16.06
N LEU A 254 14.60 24.92 -17.31
CA LEU A 254 13.32 24.69 -17.99
C LEU A 254 13.49 23.68 -19.12
N PRO A 255 12.43 22.94 -19.49
CA PRO A 255 12.42 22.14 -20.71
C PRO A 255 12.49 23.07 -21.94
N ILE A 256 12.61 22.51 -23.14
CA ILE A 256 12.50 23.32 -24.36
C ILE A 256 11.06 23.82 -24.48
N ILE A 257 10.92 25.15 -24.53
CA ILE A 257 9.64 25.85 -24.63
C ILE A 257 9.51 26.40 -26.05
N PRO A 258 8.49 26.01 -26.82
CA PRO A 258 8.25 26.58 -28.15
C PRO A 258 7.85 28.05 -28.11
N ASP A 259 7.97 28.74 -29.25
CA ASP A 259 7.56 30.14 -29.40
C ASP A 259 6.04 30.34 -29.19
N ASP A 260 5.23 29.38 -29.65
CA ASP A 260 3.80 29.35 -29.33
C ASP A 260 3.63 28.93 -27.87
N PRO A 261 3.17 29.83 -26.98
CA PRO A 261 3.14 29.56 -25.55
C PRO A 261 2.07 28.52 -25.16
N LYS A 262 1.18 28.14 -26.09
CA LYS A 262 0.19 27.05 -25.94
C LYS A 262 0.72 25.69 -26.35
N ALA A 263 1.84 25.64 -27.09
CA ALA A 263 2.41 24.39 -27.55
C ALA A 263 2.96 23.55 -26.38
N ARG A 264 3.06 22.23 -26.63
CA ARG A 264 3.64 21.26 -25.69
C ARG A 264 5.14 21.48 -25.55
N TYR A 265 5.69 21.23 -24.37
CA TYR A 265 7.13 21.38 -24.11
C TYR A 265 7.88 20.11 -24.50
N THR A 266 9.21 20.18 -24.58
CA THR A 266 10.06 19.00 -24.88
C THR A 266 11.11 18.82 -23.79
N PRO A 267 11.20 17.62 -23.17
CA PRO A 267 12.18 17.36 -22.12
C PRO A 267 13.59 17.23 -22.71
N THR A 268 14.61 17.56 -21.91
CA THR A 268 16.03 17.24 -22.21
C THR A 268 16.68 16.63 -20.98
N ALA A 269 17.78 15.88 -21.17
CA ALA A 269 18.52 15.30 -20.06
C ALA A 269 19.06 16.37 -19.11
N GLU A 270 19.62 17.46 -19.63
CA GLU A 270 20.16 18.55 -18.81
C GLU A 270 19.07 19.20 -17.95
N TRP A 271 17.85 19.31 -18.49
CA TRP A 271 16.72 19.83 -17.75
C TRP A 271 16.27 18.88 -16.64
N VAL A 272 16.13 17.58 -16.92
CA VAL A 272 15.72 16.58 -15.91
C VAL A 272 16.72 16.55 -14.76
N GLU A 273 18.02 16.44 -15.05
CA GLU A 273 19.07 16.41 -14.04
C GLU A 273 19.11 17.71 -13.22
N GLY A 274 19.05 18.87 -13.89
CA GLY A 274 19.04 20.14 -13.16
C GLY A 274 17.75 20.40 -12.38
N MET A 275 16.62 19.81 -12.78
CA MET A 275 15.37 19.83 -12.00
C MET A 275 15.55 19.05 -10.69
N ILE A 276 16.12 17.84 -10.75
CA ILE A 276 16.44 17.01 -9.58
C ILE A 276 17.38 17.77 -8.63
N GLU A 277 18.46 18.37 -9.16
CA GLU A 277 19.39 19.18 -8.38
C GLU A 277 18.73 20.42 -7.75
N SER A 278 17.73 20.98 -8.42
CA SER A 278 16.93 22.06 -7.83
C SER A 278 16.02 21.56 -6.71
N PHE A 279 15.38 20.40 -6.86
CA PHE A 279 14.53 19.81 -5.82
C PHE A 279 15.33 19.45 -4.56
N LYS A 280 16.55 18.94 -4.70
CA LYS A 280 17.47 18.68 -3.56
C LYS A 280 17.73 19.93 -2.70
N LYS A 281 17.58 21.12 -3.29
CA LYS A 281 17.78 22.43 -2.63
C LYS A 281 16.46 23.09 -2.20
N GLY A 282 15.35 22.35 -2.18
CA GLY A 282 14.01 22.88 -1.86
C GLY A 282 13.41 23.74 -2.98
N GLY A 283 13.85 23.52 -4.22
CA GLY A 283 13.38 24.26 -5.38
C GLY A 283 11.92 23.97 -5.73
N LYS A 284 11.25 24.95 -6.33
CA LYS A 284 9.86 24.85 -6.78
C LYS A 284 9.78 24.81 -8.30
N VAL A 285 8.88 23.97 -8.80
CA VAL A 285 8.57 23.83 -10.22
C VAL A 285 7.32 24.65 -10.58
N PRO A 286 7.33 25.40 -11.69
CA PRO A 286 6.12 26.07 -12.16
C PRO A 286 5.01 25.08 -12.48
N ARG A 287 3.75 25.44 -12.16
CA ARG A 287 2.59 24.56 -12.40
C ARG A 287 2.48 24.08 -13.84
N ARG A 288 2.71 24.98 -14.80
CA ARG A 288 2.72 24.67 -16.24
C ARG A 288 3.72 23.56 -16.59
N VAL A 289 4.91 23.59 -16.01
CA VAL A 289 5.95 22.58 -16.23
C VAL A 289 5.54 21.24 -15.62
N ALA A 290 4.99 21.25 -14.39
CA ALA A 290 4.46 20.04 -13.78
C ALA A 290 3.34 19.40 -14.62
N TRP A 291 2.43 20.20 -15.18
CA TRP A 291 1.39 19.69 -16.08
C TRP A 291 1.96 19.08 -17.35
N GLU A 292 2.99 19.69 -17.94
CA GLU A 292 3.65 19.16 -19.13
C GLU A 292 4.32 17.81 -18.88
N ILE A 293 4.95 17.62 -17.71
CA ILE A 293 5.49 16.32 -17.27
C ILE A 293 4.39 15.27 -17.22
N VAL A 294 3.30 15.54 -16.50
CA VAL A 294 2.21 14.57 -16.31
C VAL A 294 1.49 14.25 -17.62
N LEU A 295 1.25 15.26 -18.46
CA LEU A 295 0.68 15.08 -19.79
C LEU A 295 1.64 14.40 -20.78
N GLY A 296 2.95 14.52 -20.56
CA GLY A 296 3.98 13.78 -21.29
C GLY A 296 3.93 12.28 -20.98
N VAL A 297 3.84 11.93 -19.70
CA VAL A 297 3.64 10.55 -19.26
C VAL A 297 2.33 9.98 -19.78
N LYS A 298 1.22 10.72 -19.69
CA LYS A 298 -0.05 10.34 -20.32
C LYS A 298 0.15 9.88 -21.76
N ALA A 299 0.82 10.71 -22.58
CA ALA A 299 1.02 10.41 -23.99
C ALA A 299 1.91 9.18 -24.24
N ALA A 300 2.77 8.83 -23.29
CA ALA A 300 3.56 7.60 -23.33
C ALA A 300 2.70 6.37 -22.94
N VAL A 301 2.07 6.40 -21.77
CA VAL A 301 1.37 5.23 -21.20
C VAL A 301 0.03 4.92 -21.90
N GLU A 302 -0.58 5.87 -22.62
CA GLU A 302 -1.75 5.60 -23.46
C GLU A 302 -1.47 4.60 -24.59
N LYS A 303 -0.20 4.48 -25.00
CA LYS A 303 0.23 3.52 -26.04
C LYS A 303 0.56 2.15 -25.44
N GLU A 304 0.62 2.04 -24.11
CA GLU A 304 1.02 0.84 -23.39
C GLU A 304 -0.20 -0.01 -23.01
N LYS A 305 -0.03 -1.32 -23.12
CA LYS A 305 -1.01 -2.29 -22.62
C LYS A 305 -0.99 -2.34 -21.10
N SER A 306 -1.98 -2.99 -20.50
CA SER A 306 -2.05 -3.14 -19.04
C SER A 306 -0.93 -4.05 -18.51
N LEU A 307 -0.47 -4.98 -19.35
CA LEU A 307 0.81 -5.68 -19.20
C LEU A 307 1.78 -5.12 -20.26
N VAL A 308 2.81 -4.41 -19.82
CA VAL A 308 3.93 -4.02 -20.69
C VAL A 308 4.85 -5.22 -20.86
N GLU A 309 5.38 -5.43 -22.06
CA GLU A 309 6.30 -6.52 -22.35
C GLU A 309 7.57 -5.96 -22.94
N ILE A 310 8.71 -6.29 -22.32
CA ILE A 310 10.02 -5.84 -22.75
C ILE A 310 10.97 -7.02 -22.87
N GLU A 311 11.77 -7.03 -23.93
CA GLU A 311 12.90 -7.92 -24.09
C GLU A 311 14.17 -7.10 -23.88
N ILE A 312 15.04 -7.52 -22.95
CA ILE A 312 16.29 -6.84 -22.62
C ILE A 312 17.35 -7.25 -23.65
N PRO A 313 17.80 -6.33 -24.54
CA PRO A 313 18.72 -6.68 -25.61
C PRO A 313 20.09 -7.11 -25.09
N LYS A 314 20.86 -7.77 -25.95
CA LYS A 314 22.21 -8.22 -25.60
C LYS A 314 23.09 -7.05 -25.12
N GLY A 315 23.78 -7.23 -24.00
CA GLY A 315 24.63 -6.24 -23.35
C GLY A 315 23.86 -5.13 -22.62
N CYS A 316 22.54 -5.22 -22.52
CA CYS A 316 21.72 -4.27 -21.77
C CYS A 316 21.40 -4.78 -20.37
N THR A 317 21.01 -3.85 -19.52
CA THR A 317 20.61 -4.11 -18.11
C THR A 317 19.32 -3.39 -17.80
N VAL A 318 18.55 -3.93 -16.87
CA VAL A 318 17.36 -3.28 -16.33
C VAL A 318 17.41 -3.28 -14.81
N GLU A 319 17.16 -2.12 -14.22
CA GLU A 319 16.97 -1.99 -12.77
C GLU A 319 15.47 -2.04 -12.46
N ILE A 320 15.10 -2.91 -11.54
CA ILE A 320 13.77 -3.06 -11.00
C ILE A 320 13.78 -2.44 -9.61
N ILE A 321 13.06 -1.33 -9.49
CA ILE A 321 13.00 -0.47 -8.31
C ILE A 321 11.63 -0.69 -7.66
N GLY A 322 11.64 -1.03 -6.37
CA GLY A 322 10.42 -1.20 -5.59
C GLY A 322 9.85 0.13 -5.10
N ASP A 323 9.10 0.06 -4.01
CA ASP A 323 8.41 1.20 -3.43
C ASP A 323 9.41 2.29 -3.04
N SER A 324 9.07 3.54 -3.36
CA SER A 324 9.90 4.70 -3.00
C SER A 324 9.23 5.60 -1.96
N GLU A 325 7.91 5.49 -1.82
CA GLU A 325 7.12 6.04 -0.70
C GLU A 325 7.48 7.49 -0.36
N SER A 326 7.67 8.28 -1.43
CA SER A 326 7.91 9.72 -1.36
C SER A 326 9.19 10.15 -0.61
N GLN A 327 10.18 9.27 -0.48
CA GLN A 327 11.50 9.58 0.09
C GLN A 327 12.48 10.10 -0.99
N PHE A 328 12.23 11.33 -1.47
CA PHE A 328 12.96 11.94 -2.60
C PHE A 328 14.48 11.89 -2.51
N PHE A 329 15.05 12.08 -1.32
CA PHE A 329 16.50 12.09 -1.13
C PHE A 329 17.10 10.69 -1.27
N ASP A 330 16.39 9.67 -0.81
CA ASP A 330 16.77 8.26 -1.00
C ASP A 330 16.60 7.84 -2.45
N VAL A 331 15.55 8.31 -3.14
CA VAL A 331 15.41 8.12 -4.60
C VAL A 331 16.60 8.73 -5.34
N CYS A 332 17.04 9.92 -4.96
CA CYS A 332 18.25 10.53 -5.54
C CYS A 332 19.51 9.71 -5.27
N ASN A 333 19.64 9.16 -4.06
CA ASN A 333 20.76 8.29 -3.70
C ASN A 333 20.74 7.01 -4.56
N LEU A 334 19.58 6.35 -4.66
CA LEU A 334 19.36 5.19 -5.53
C LEU A 334 19.79 5.49 -6.96
N LEU A 335 19.25 6.57 -7.55
CA LEU A 335 19.56 6.94 -8.93
C LEU A 335 21.06 7.20 -9.15
N SER A 336 21.77 7.70 -8.13
CA SER A 336 23.22 7.92 -8.20
C SER A 336 24.06 6.64 -8.15
N MET A 337 23.49 5.54 -7.63
CA MET A 337 24.11 4.21 -7.62
C MET A 337 23.82 3.43 -8.90
N THR A 338 22.71 3.75 -9.58
CA THR A 338 22.35 3.19 -10.89
C THR A 338 22.99 3.96 -12.05
N LYS A 339 22.93 3.42 -13.27
CA LYS A 339 23.24 4.20 -14.47
C LYS A 339 22.03 5.05 -14.87
N PRO A 340 22.22 6.22 -15.51
CA PRO A 340 21.10 6.91 -16.14
C PRO A 340 20.44 6.04 -17.22
N PRO A 341 19.12 6.19 -17.47
CA PRO A 341 18.47 5.55 -18.61
C PRO A 341 19.20 5.88 -19.91
N SER A 342 19.41 4.87 -20.76
CA SER A 342 20.14 5.01 -22.03
C SER A 342 19.77 3.87 -22.97
N ASP A 343 20.42 3.79 -24.14
CA ASP A 343 20.22 2.68 -25.06
C ASP A 343 20.61 1.30 -24.51
N THR A 344 21.42 1.26 -23.44
CA THR A 344 21.88 0.02 -22.81
C THR A 344 21.35 -0.16 -21.39
N HIS A 345 20.51 0.75 -20.90
CA HIS A 345 20.07 0.77 -19.51
C HIS A 345 18.61 1.17 -19.37
N TYR A 346 17.85 0.28 -18.74
CA TYR A 346 16.41 0.38 -18.56
C TYR A 346 16.07 0.49 -17.07
N LEU A 347 14.94 1.12 -16.75
CA LEU A 347 14.42 1.22 -15.39
C LEU A 347 12.96 0.76 -15.36
N VAL A 348 12.58 0.00 -14.34
CA VAL A 348 11.20 -0.35 -14.02
C VAL A 348 10.91 0.10 -12.59
N PHE A 349 10.06 1.12 -12.43
CA PHE A 349 9.55 1.53 -11.13
C PHE A 349 8.26 0.75 -10.82
N ASN A 350 8.27 -0.03 -9.75
CA ASN A 350 7.22 -0.99 -9.46
C ASN A 350 6.16 -0.48 -8.46
N GLY A 351 5.58 0.68 -8.78
CA GLY A 351 4.51 1.31 -8.00
C GLY A 351 4.98 2.04 -6.75
N ASP A 352 4.01 2.65 -6.04
CA ASP A 352 4.17 3.33 -4.75
C ASP A 352 5.29 4.38 -4.77
N LEU A 353 5.08 5.33 -5.70
CA LEU A 353 5.91 6.52 -5.89
C LEU A 353 5.56 7.63 -4.89
N VAL A 354 4.31 7.63 -4.43
CA VAL A 354 3.68 8.73 -3.68
C VAL A 354 3.09 8.25 -2.37
N ASP A 355 2.68 9.22 -1.53
CA ASP A 355 2.18 9.06 -0.16
C ASP A 355 3.29 8.76 0.87
N ARG A 356 2.92 8.87 2.15
CA ARG A 356 3.78 8.64 3.34
C ARG A 356 4.87 9.66 3.52
N GLY A 357 5.93 9.63 2.73
CA GLY A 357 6.96 10.65 2.73
C GLY A 357 6.40 12.01 2.31
N SER A 358 7.12 13.08 2.65
CA SER A 358 6.66 14.47 2.47
C SER A 358 7.23 15.14 1.20
N TRP A 359 7.73 14.34 0.27
CA TRP A 359 8.31 14.76 -1.02
C TRP A 359 7.74 13.98 -2.20
N SER A 360 6.47 13.61 -2.12
CA SER A 360 5.77 12.81 -3.14
C SER A 360 5.76 13.53 -4.48
N VAL A 361 5.59 14.86 -4.48
CA VAL A 361 5.56 15.68 -5.69
C VAL A 361 6.91 15.63 -6.40
N GLU A 362 8.00 15.74 -5.65
CA GLU A 362 9.36 15.71 -6.21
C GLU A 362 9.70 14.32 -6.75
N VAL A 363 9.32 13.24 -6.05
CA VAL A 363 9.48 11.85 -6.54
C VAL A 363 8.68 11.63 -7.81
N ALA A 364 7.36 11.88 -7.78
CA ALA A 364 6.48 11.64 -8.91
C ALA A 364 6.92 12.41 -10.16
N LEU A 365 7.27 13.70 -10.01
CA LEU A 365 7.75 14.51 -11.14
C LEU A 365 9.11 14.06 -11.66
N THR A 366 10.01 13.58 -10.80
CA THR A 366 11.31 13.06 -11.22
C THR A 366 11.15 11.80 -12.06
N VAL A 367 10.41 10.81 -11.56
CA VAL A 367 10.15 9.55 -12.27
C VAL A 367 9.37 9.81 -13.56
N PHE A 368 8.39 10.70 -13.53
CA PHE A 368 7.60 11.05 -14.71
C PHE A 368 8.41 11.83 -15.74
N ALA A 369 9.34 12.69 -15.33
CA ALA A 369 10.22 13.40 -16.26
C ALA A 369 11.19 12.42 -16.96
N TYR A 370 11.73 11.42 -16.25
CA TYR A 370 12.49 10.34 -16.88
C TYR A 370 11.64 9.51 -17.85
N LYS A 371 10.40 9.15 -17.48
CA LYS A 371 9.47 8.45 -18.39
C LYS A 371 9.15 9.27 -19.63
N TRP A 372 8.96 10.57 -19.47
CA TRP A 372 8.67 11.45 -20.59
C TRP A 372 9.87 11.62 -21.53
N LEU A 373 11.09 11.69 -20.97
CA LEU A 373 12.34 11.78 -21.72
C LEU A 373 12.71 10.46 -22.41
N PHE A 374 12.51 9.33 -21.73
CA PHE A 374 12.90 8.00 -22.18
C PHE A 374 11.72 7.01 -22.15
N PRO A 375 10.67 7.22 -22.96
CA PRO A 375 9.43 6.45 -22.89
C PRO A 375 9.59 4.95 -23.18
N GLU A 376 10.66 4.57 -23.89
CA GLU A 376 10.97 3.17 -24.22
C GLU A 376 12.07 2.56 -23.35
N ARG A 377 12.56 3.27 -22.33
CA ARG A 377 13.59 2.78 -21.39
C ARG A 377 13.17 2.82 -19.93
N VAL A 378 12.23 3.69 -19.60
CA VAL A 378 11.69 3.84 -18.25
C VAL A 378 10.25 3.35 -18.25
N PHE A 379 9.94 2.42 -17.37
CA PHE A 379 8.60 1.85 -17.21
C PHE A 379 8.12 2.09 -15.79
N ILE A 380 6.82 2.30 -15.64
CA ILE A 380 6.19 2.60 -14.36
C ILE A 380 4.99 1.69 -14.24
N ASN A 381 5.02 0.74 -13.31
CA ASN A 381 3.84 0.02 -12.90
C ASN A 381 3.07 0.85 -11.89
N ARG A 382 1.76 0.67 -11.87
CA ARG A 382 0.87 1.22 -10.85
C ARG A 382 1.03 0.43 -9.55
N GLY A 383 1.15 1.12 -8.42
CA GLY A 383 1.00 0.55 -7.08
C GLY A 383 -0.37 0.85 -6.48
N ASN A 384 -0.62 0.39 -5.25
CA ASN A 384 -1.87 0.71 -4.58
C ASN A 384 -1.94 2.19 -4.17
N HIS A 385 -0.80 2.84 -3.95
CA HIS A 385 -0.74 4.27 -3.62
C HIS A 385 -0.91 5.20 -4.84
N GLU A 386 -0.86 4.71 -6.08
CA GLU A 386 -1.34 5.47 -7.25
C GLU A 386 -2.87 5.37 -7.42
N THR A 387 -3.61 5.58 -6.32
CA THR A 387 -5.07 5.56 -6.28
C THR A 387 -5.63 6.74 -5.48
N ASN A 388 -6.79 7.24 -5.92
CA ASN A 388 -7.39 8.43 -5.32
C ASN A 388 -7.72 8.24 -3.84
N ASP A 389 -8.10 7.01 -3.47
CA ASP A 389 -8.54 6.73 -2.11
C ASP A 389 -7.36 6.65 -1.13
N MET A 390 -6.20 6.10 -1.56
CA MET A 390 -4.96 6.17 -0.78
C MET A 390 -4.48 7.62 -0.65
N ASN A 391 -4.41 8.36 -1.74
CA ASN A 391 -3.85 9.72 -1.75
C ASN A 391 -4.59 10.71 -0.85
N LYS A 392 -5.90 10.52 -0.64
CA LYS A 392 -6.74 11.31 0.29
C LYS A 392 -6.30 11.16 1.75
N VAL A 393 -5.83 9.98 2.10
CA VAL A 393 -5.52 9.58 3.48
C VAL A 393 -4.03 9.71 3.77
N TYR A 394 -3.17 9.38 2.80
CA TYR A 394 -1.74 9.17 3.02
C TYR A 394 -0.83 10.30 2.51
N GLY A 395 -1.39 11.41 2.04
CA GLY A 395 -0.71 12.70 1.98
C GLY A 395 -0.52 13.30 0.60
N PHE A 396 -0.49 12.50 -0.48
CA PHE A 396 -0.19 13.00 -1.81
C PHE A 396 -1.20 14.05 -2.31
N GLU A 397 -2.49 13.85 -2.04
CA GLU A 397 -3.51 14.84 -2.40
C GLU A 397 -3.25 16.18 -1.71
N GLY A 398 -2.99 16.13 -0.39
CA GLY A 398 -2.70 17.31 0.41
C GLY A 398 -1.43 18.02 -0.06
N GLU A 399 -0.38 17.25 -0.37
CA GLU A 399 0.90 17.76 -0.83
C GLU A 399 0.76 18.43 -2.20
N CYS A 400 0.11 17.76 -3.16
CA CYS A 400 -0.17 18.34 -4.47
C CYS A 400 -0.98 19.62 -4.37
N LYS A 401 -2.03 19.65 -3.53
CA LYS A 401 -2.86 20.85 -3.30
C LYS A 401 -2.04 22.00 -2.72
N ALA A 402 -1.14 21.72 -1.78
CA ALA A 402 -0.29 22.71 -1.14
C ALA A 402 0.78 23.27 -2.10
N LYS A 403 1.43 22.40 -2.89
CA LYS A 403 2.57 22.77 -3.75
C LYS A 403 2.15 23.26 -5.13
N LEU A 404 1.16 22.62 -5.76
CA LEU A 404 0.82 22.81 -7.19
C LEU A 404 -0.65 23.12 -7.45
N GLY A 405 -1.55 22.86 -6.49
CA GLY A 405 -2.99 23.13 -6.55
C GLY A 405 -3.85 21.93 -6.95
N ASP A 406 -5.16 22.03 -6.67
CA ASP A 406 -6.16 20.96 -6.80
C ASP A 406 -6.24 20.34 -8.22
N MET A 407 -6.23 21.17 -9.27
CA MET A 407 -6.28 20.67 -10.64
C MET A 407 -5.06 19.83 -11.01
N THR A 408 -3.90 20.09 -10.40
CA THR A 408 -2.69 19.28 -10.62
C THR A 408 -2.83 17.90 -10.00
N TYR A 409 -3.40 17.81 -8.79
CA TYR A 409 -3.72 16.51 -8.18
C TYR A 409 -4.70 15.71 -9.04
N LYS A 410 -5.79 16.35 -9.50
CA LYS A 410 -6.77 15.68 -10.37
C LYS A 410 -6.17 15.19 -11.69
N LEU A 411 -5.18 15.92 -12.21
CA LEU A 411 -4.41 15.51 -13.39
C LEU A 411 -3.54 14.27 -13.09
N PHE A 412 -2.85 14.24 -11.95
CA PHE A 412 -2.14 13.03 -11.50
C PHE A 412 -3.10 11.85 -11.34
N GLY A 413 -4.21 12.02 -10.62
CA GLY A 413 -5.20 10.95 -10.39
C GLY A 413 -5.76 10.37 -11.69
N ASP A 414 -5.98 11.21 -12.71
CA ASP A 414 -6.38 10.74 -14.05
C ASP A 414 -5.26 9.91 -14.71
N VAL A 415 -4.02 10.40 -14.74
CA VAL A 415 -2.89 9.70 -15.36
C VAL A 415 -2.48 8.43 -14.60
N PHE A 416 -2.62 8.40 -13.27
CA PHE A 416 -2.43 7.20 -12.47
C PHE A 416 -3.35 6.04 -12.90
N THR A 417 -4.57 6.32 -13.35
CA THR A 417 -5.43 5.27 -13.92
C THR A 417 -4.91 4.67 -15.22
N MET A 418 -3.99 5.36 -15.90
CA MET A 418 -3.44 4.95 -17.18
C MET A 418 -2.11 4.21 -17.05
N LEU A 419 -1.48 4.22 -15.86
CA LEU A 419 -0.24 3.48 -15.61
C LEU A 419 -0.47 1.96 -15.82
N PRO A 420 0.43 1.25 -16.52
CA PRO A 420 0.42 -0.21 -16.61
C PRO A 420 0.31 -0.88 -15.23
N LEU A 421 -0.25 -2.08 -15.18
CA LEU A 421 -0.43 -2.83 -13.93
C LEU A 421 0.74 -3.77 -13.65
N ALA A 422 1.47 -4.17 -14.69
CA ALA A 422 2.64 -5.02 -14.59
C ALA A 422 3.54 -4.86 -15.82
N THR A 423 4.80 -5.28 -15.66
CA THR A 423 5.79 -5.35 -16.73
C THR A 423 6.37 -6.77 -16.78
N LEU A 424 6.28 -7.44 -17.93
CA LEU A 424 6.96 -8.70 -18.19
C LEU A 424 8.33 -8.42 -18.80
N VAL A 425 9.39 -8.74 -18.07
CA VAL A 425 10.78 -8.51 -18.46
C VAL A 425 11.39 -9.82 -18.92
N THR A 426 11.79 -9.92 -20.19
CA THR A 426 12.34 -11.15 -20.79
C THR A 426 13.80 -10.94 -21.19
N ALA A 427 14.66 -11.91 -20.88
CA ALA A 427 16.05 -11.92 -21.31
C ALA A 427 16.17 -12.24 -22.81
N SER A 428 17.06 -11.56 -23.54
CA SER A 428 17.35 -11.91 -24.94
C SER A 428 18.33 -13.07 -25.08
N GLN A 429 19.18 -13.32 -24.08
CA GLN A 429 20.16 -14.42 -24.07
C GLN A 429 19.63 -15.62 -23.26
N PRO A 430 20.04 -16.86 -23.62
CA PRO A 430 19.76 -18.01 -22.76
C PRO A 430 20.43 -17.83 -21.40
N PRO A 431 19.87 -18.40 -20.32
CA PRO A 431 20.43 -18.22 -18.99
C PRO A 431 21.84 -18.80 -18.90
N SER A 432 22.76 -18.04 -18.30
CA SER A 432 24.09 -18.55 -17.95
C SER A 432 24.02 -19.54 -16.78
N ASN A 433 23.06 -19.37 -15.87
CA ASN A 433 22.74 -20.32 -14.81
C ASN A 433 21.35 -20.95 -15.04
N PRO A 434 21.25 -22.28 -15.20
CA PRO A 434 19.97 -22.96 -15.49
C PRO A 434 19.03 -23.03 -14.28
N LYS A 435 19.42 -22.52 -13.10
CA LYS A 435 18.61 -22.53 -11.88
C LYS A 435 17.89 -21.20 -11.65
N SER A 436 16.78 -21.26 -10.91
CA SER A 436 16.17 -20.11 -10.24
C SER A 436 16.91 -19.80 -8.93
N GLU A 437 16.54 -18.69 -8.29
CA GLU A 437 17.08 -18.28 -6.98
C GLU A 437 16.96 -19.39 -5.91
N GLY A 438 15.85 -20.15 -5.90
CA GLY A 438 15.60 -21.22 -4.92
C GLY A 438 16.23 -22.58 -5.26
N SER A 439 17.32 -22.60 -6.04
CA SER A 439 18.09 -23.80 -6.41
C SER A 439 17.39 -24.84 -7.30
N GLN A 440 16.13 -24.62 -7.69
CA GLN A 440 15.39 -25.43 -8.65
C GLN A 440 15.75 -25.06 -10.10
N PRO A 441 15.49 -25.92 -11.11
CA PRO A 441 15.58 -25.49 -12.50
C PRO A 441 14.69 -24.26 -12.75
N ALA A 442 15.21 -23.29 -13.48
CA ALA A 442 14.45 -22.12 -13.85
C ALA A 442 13.27 -22.52 -14.76
N ILE A 443 12.10 -21.96 -14.50
CA ILE A 443 10.99 -21.98 -15.45
C ILE A 443 11.36 -21.01 -16.57
N LEU A 444 11.42 -21.50 -17.80
CA LEU A 444 11.83 -20.71 -18.96
C LEU A 444 10.65 -20.46 -19.89
N SER A 445 10.74 -19.39 -20.67
CA SER A 445 9.84 -19.16 -21.80
C SER A 445 9.95 -20.33 -22.81
N PRO A 446 8.97 -20.46 -23.74
CA PRO A 446 9.06 -21.44 -24.83
C PRO A 446 10.36 -21.35 -25.66
N GLU A 447 10.97 -20.16 -25.72
CA GLU A 447 12.23 -19.87 -26.40
C GLU A 447 13.47 -20.14 -25.54
N GLY A 448 13.29 -20.71 -24.34
CA GLY A 448 14.37 -21.05 -23.42
C GLY A 448 15.02 -19.84 -22.73
N LYS A 449 14.25 -18.78 -22.49
CA LYS A 449 14.72 -17.53 -21.85
C LYS A 449 14.14 -17.37 -20.45
N LYS A 450 14.91 -16.75 -19.56
CA LYS A 450 14.37 -16.28 -18.28
C LYS A 450 13.44 -15.10 -18.53
N ARG A 451 12.30 -15.06 -17.86
CA ARG A 451 11.37 -13.93 -17.88
C ARG A 451 10.70 -13.72 -16.52
N TYR A 452 10.59 -12.47 -16.10
CA TYR A 452 10.11 -12.09 -14.79
C TYR A 452 8.85 -11.24 -14.91
N PHE A 453 7.83 -11.59 -14.13
CA PHE A 453 6.61 -10.80 -14.04
C PHE A 453 6.76 -9.79 -12.91
N VAL A 454 6.98 -8.53 -13.28
CA VAL A 454 7.17 -7.42 -12.34
C VAL A 454 5.82 -6.77 -12.08
N VAL A 455 5.35 -6.81 -10.84
CA VAL A 455 4.02 -6.36 -10.41
C VAL A 455 4.10 -5.79 -9.01
N HIS A 456 3.33 -4.77 -8.66
CA HIS A 456 3.45 -4.16 -7.33
C HIS A 456 3.04 -5.13 -6.19
N GLY A 457 1.78 -5.58 -6.21
CA GLY A 457 1.21 -6.50 -5.21
C GLY A 457 1.64 -7.94 -5.45
N GLY A 458 0.93 -8.69 -6.28
CA GLY A 458 1.23 -10.11 -6.52
C GLY A 458 0.63 -10.62 -7.82
N PRO A 459 0.85 -11.90 -8.16
CA PRO A 459 0.18 -12.49 -9.31
C PRO A 459 -1.34 -12.56 -9.07
N PRO A 460 -2.15 -12.78 -10.12
CA PRO A 460 -3.55 -13.17 -9.96
C PRO A 460 -3.70 -14.44 -9.11
N VAL A 461 -4.50 -14.37 -8.06
CA VAL A 461 -4.57 -15.41 -7.03
C VAL A 461 -6.00 -15.80 -6.67
N SER A 462 -7.05 -15.05 -6.99
CA SER A 462 -8.42 -15.41 -6.60
C SER A 462 -8.96 -16.69 -7.25
N LYS A 463 -8.41 -17.06 -8.42
CA LYS A 463 -8.68 -18.31 -9.13
C LYS A 463 -7.41 -18.85 -9.79
N ASP A 464 -7.31 -20.17 -9.93
CA ASP A 464 -6.28 -20.79 -10.77
C ASP A 464 -6.59 -20.58 -12.26
N GLY A 465 -5.58 -20.74 -13.12
CA GLY A 465 -5.76 -20.69 -14.58
C GLY A 465 -5.74 -19.30 -15.19
N VAL A 466 -5.48 -18.23 -14.42
CA VAL A 466 -5.38 -16.87 -14.96
C VAL A 466 -4.16 -16.76 -15.87
N THR A 467 -4.38 -16.32 -17.10
CA THR A 467 -3.33 -16.18 -18.11
C THR A 467 -2.78 -14.74 -18.20
N LEU A 468 -1.60 -14.59 -18.81
CA LEU A 468 -1.07 -13.26 -19.17
C LEU A 468 -2.01 -12.48 -20.11
N ASP A 469 -2.81 -13.15 -20.95
CA ASP A 469 -3.80 -12.49 -21.82
C ASP A 469 -4.91 -11.83 -21.00
N GLU A 470 -5.40 -12.49 -19.95
CA GLU A 470 -6.37 -11.88 -19.03
C GLU A 470 -5.79 -10.62 -18.36
N VAL A 471 -4.49 -10.61 -18.03
CA VAL A 471 -3.81 -9.42 -17.47
C VAL A 471 -3.69 -8.30 -18.53
N ARG A 472 -3.34 -8.64 -19.78
CA ARG A 472 -3.28 -7.69 -20.90
C ARG A 472 -4.61 -6.99 -21.14
N ASP A 473 -5.71 -7.72 -20.98
CA ASP A 473 -7.05 -7.26 -21.33
C ASP A 473 -7.74 -6.39 -20.25
N ILE A 474 -7.17 -6.29 -19.05
CA ILE A 474 -7.70 -5.46 -17.95
C ILE A 474 -7.91 -4.02 -18.43
N LYS A 475 -9.13 -3.51 -18.27
CA LYS A 475 -9.50 -2.14 -18.65
C LYS A 475 -9.16 -1.16 -17.53
N ARG A 476 -7.92 -0.66 -17.54
CA ARG A 476 -7.40 0.23 -16.49
C ARG A 476 -7.77 1.71 -16.63
N PHE A 477 -7.92 2.22 -17.87
CA PHE A 477 -8.14 3.64 -18.14
C PHE A 477 -9.38 4.18 -17.41
N GLY A 478 -9.20 5.22 -16.59
CA GLY A 478 -10.27 5.82 -15.79
C GLY A 478 -10.76 4.95 -14.61
N ALA A 479 -10.21 3.75 -14.42
CA ALA A 479 -10.64 2.82 -13.40
C ALA A 479 -9.79 2.92 -12.12
N GLN A 480 -10.47 2.90 -10.97
CA GLN A 480 -9.86 2.60 -9.68
C GLN A 480 -9.96 1.08 -9.45
N PRO A 481 -9.01 0.45 -8.73
CA PRO A 481 -8.91 -1.00 -8.63
C PRO A 481 -10.09 -1.69 -7.93
N GLY A 482 -10.90 -0.95 -7.18
CA GLY A 482 -12.03 -1.51 -6.43
C GLY A 482 -11.56 -2.29 -5.19
N GLN A 483 -12.29 -3.34 -4.84
CA GLN A 483 -12.04 -4.17 -3.64
C GLN A 483 -11.84 -5.66 -3.98
N GLU A 484 -11.98 -6.04 -5.25
CA GLU A 484 -11.87 -7.40 -5.75
C GLU A 484 -11.53 -7.41 -7.26
N GLY A 485 -11.17 -8.59 -7.77
CA GLY A 485 -10.84 -8.80 -9.17
C GLY A 485 -9.37 -8.56 -9.50
N LEU A 486 -8.97 -8.91 -10.73
CA LEU A 486 -7.56 -8.97 -11.13
C LEU A 486 -6.80 -7.67 -10.91
N MET A 487 -7.42 -6.52 -11.20
CA MET A 487 -6.76 -5.22 -10.99
C MET A 487 -6.50 -4.94 -9.50
N CYS A 488 -7.40 -5.34 -8.61
CA CYS A 488 -7.18 -5.25 -7.16
C CYS A 488 -6.07 -6.23 -6.73
N GLU A 489 -6.11 -7.47 -7.21
CA GLU A 489 -5.14 -8.50 -6.85
C GLU A 489 -3.70 -8.12 -7.20
N LEU A 490 -3.49 -7.59 -8.42
CA LEU A 490 -2.17 -7.13 -8.88
C LEU A 490 -1.59 -6.01 -8.02
N LEU A 491 -2.41 -5.28 -7.27
CA LEU A 491 -1.97 -4.14 -6.45
C LEU A 491 -1.94 -4.43 -4.95
N TRP A 492 -2.59 -5.49 -4.46
CA TRP A 492 -2.88 -5.65 -3.03
C TRP A 492 -2.59 -7.03 -2.43
N THR A 493 -2.25 -8.03 -3.24
CA THR A 493 -2.02 -9.39 -2.73
C THR A 493 -0.60 -9.57 -2.22
N ASP A 494 -0.45 -10.39 -1.17
CA ASP A 494 0.83 -10.65 -0.51
C ASP A 494 1.15 -12.16 -0.50
N PRO A 495 2.44 -12.54 -0.58
CA PRO A 495 2.85 -13.91 -0.35
C PRO A 495 2.56 -14.36 1.09
N GLN A 496 2.39 -15.67 1.28
CA GLN A 496 2.33 -16.32 2.58
C GLN A 496 3.18 -17.59 2.55
N GLU A 497 3.78 -17.97 3.68
CA GLU A 497 4.64 -19.15 3.74
C GLU A 497 3.84 -20.45 3.51
N GLN A 498 2.63 -20.51 4.03
CA GLN A 498 1.79 -21.71 4.00
C GLN A 498 1.18 -21.94 2.61
N PRO A 499 1.13 -23.19 2.11
CA PRO A 499 0.44 -23.50 0.86
C PRO A 499 -1.03 -23.09 0.86
N GLY A 500 -1.55 -22.78 -0.32
CA GLY A 500 -2.94 -22.40 -0.56
C GLY A 500 -3.14 -20.89 -0.61
N ARG A 501 -4.31 -20.45 -0.19
CA ARG A 501 -4.75 -19.04 -0.21
C ARG A 501 -5.28 -18.69 1.16
N GLY A 502 -4.99 -17.48 1.61
CA GLY A 502 -5.41 -16.97 2.91
C GLY A 502 -6.10 -15.61 2.82
N PRO A 503 -6.77 -15.17 3.90
CA PRO A 503 -7.24 -13.80 3.99
C PRO A 503 -6.05 -12.85 3.89
N SER A 504 -6.18 -11.72 3.21
CA SER A 504 -5.13 -10.71 3.26
C SER A 504 -5.01 -10.10 4.66
N LYS A 505 -3.78 -9.99 5.16
CA LYS A 505 -3.49 -9.25 6.40
C LYS A 505 -3.86 -7.78 6.30
N ARG A 506 -3.99 -7.24 5.09
CA ARG A 506 -4.39 -5.86 4.80
C ARG A 506 -5.90 -5.64 4.82
N GLY A 507 -6.71 -6.70 4.79
CA GLY A 507 -8.18 -6.59 4.68
C GLY A 507 -8.70 -6.29 3.25
N VAL A 508 -7.82 -6.22 2.27
CA VAL A 508 -8.08 -6.14 0.82
C VAL A 508 -7.02 -6.98 0.09
N GLY A 509 -7.39 -7.64 -1.01
CA GLY A 509 -6.54 -8.65 -1.63
C GLY A 509 -6.61 -10.03 -0.93
N LEU A 510 -5.61 -10.87 -1.18
CA LEU A 510 -5.51 -12.25 -0.68
C LEU A 510 -4.06 -12.58 -0.33
N GLY A 511 -3.86 -13.48 0.62
CA GLY A 511 -2.59 -14.19 0.82
C GLY A 511 -2.45 -15.33 -0.21
N PHE A 512 -1.26 -15.55 -0.76
CA PHE A 512 -0.99 -16.66 -1.69
C PHE A 512 0.26 -17.44 -1.33
N GLY A 513 0.15 -18.77 -1.29
CA GLY A 513 1.22 -19.68 -0.91
C GLY A 513 2.16 -20.08 -2.06
N PRO A 514 3.24 -20.82 -1.74
CA PRO A 514 4.24 -21.26 -2.71
C PRO A 514 3.68 -22.14 -3.84
N ASP A 515 2.66 -22.94 -3.56
CA ASP A 515 1.99 -23.78 -4.55
C ASP A 515 1.15 -22.95 -5.56
N VAL A 516 0.55 -21.83 -5.11
CA VAL A 516 -0.18 -20.90 -5.98
C VAL A 516 0.80 -20.20 -6.93
N THR A 517 1.90 -19.66 -6.39
CA THR A 517 2.95 -19.03 -7.21
C THR A 517 3.51 -20.01 -8.22
N ARG A 518 3.86 -21.23 -7.80
CA ARG A 518 4.39 -22.26 -8.71
C ARG A 518 3.42 -22.60 -9.83
N ARG A 519 2.15 -22.90 -9.52
CA ARG A 519 1.14 -23.20 -10.54
C ARG A 519 0.98 -22.07 -11.56
N TRP A 520 0.98 -20.82 -11.10
CA TRP A 520 0.81 -19.67 -11.98
C TRP A 520 2.05 -19.42 -12.84
N CYS A 521 3.24 -19.53 -12.26
CA CYS A 521 4.51 -19.42 -12.98
C CYS A 521 4.67 -20.53 -14.03
N ASP A 522 4.35 -21.79 -13.70
CA ASP A 522 4.40 -22.91 -14.64
C ASP A 522 3.42 -22.70 -15.80
N LEU A 523 2.16 -22.36 -15.50
CA LEU A 523 1.11 -22.10 -16.49
C LEU A 523 1.54 -21.04 -17.51
N ASN A 524 2.11 -19.95 -17.00
CA ASN A 524 2.49 -18.80 -17.81
C ASN A 524 3.97 -18.81 -18.21
N SER A 525 4.70 -19.90 -17.96
CA SER A 525 6.15 -20.06 -18.19
C SER A 525 7.00 -18.87 -17.69
N ILE A 526 6.71 -18.38 -16.49
CA ILE A 526 7.39 -17.25 -15.84
C ILE A 526 8.45 -17.80 -14.89
N THR A 527 9.66 -17.25 -14.96
CA THR A 527 10.79 -17.65 -14.11
C THR A 527 10.53 -17.34 -12.64
N ALA A 528 10.10 -16.11 -12.34
CA ALA A 528 9.65 -15.70 -11.02
C ALA A 528 8.78 -14.44 -11.12
N VAL A 529 7.94 -14.22 -10.10
CA VAL A 529 7.29 -12.94 -9.85
C VAL A 529 8.24 -12.06 -9.07
N ILE A 530 8.46 -10.84 -9.55
CA ILE A 530 9.16 -9.78 -8.79
C ILE A 530 8.12 -8.77 -8.35
N ARG A 531 8.03 -8.54 -7.05
CA ARG A 531 7.02 -7.68 -6.44
C ARG A 531 7.60 -6.75 -5.38
N SER A 532 6.78 -5.84 -4.86
CA SER A 532 7.20 -4.84 -3.89
C SER A 532 6.27 -4.81 -2.68
N HIS A 533 5.53 -3.71 -2.40
CA HIS A 533 4.35 -3.61 -1.52
C HIS A 533 4.53 -3.95 -0.02
N GLU A 534 5.58 -4.67 0.35
CA GLU A 534 5.93 -5.04 1.73
C GLU A 534 7.33 -4.58 2.07
N VAL A 535 7.45 -3.87 3.18
CA VAL A 535 8.74 -3.54 3.79
C VAL A 535 9.47 -4.82 4.16
N ARG A 536 10.75 -4.92 3.80
CA ARG A 536 11.65 -6.02 4.21
C ARG A 536 12.85 -5.43 4.93
N ALA A 537 13.28 -6.08 6.01
CA ALA A 537 14.36 -5.58 6.86
C ALA A 537 15.66 -5.31 6.07
N GLU A 538 15.99 -6.20 5.14
CA GLU A 538 17.15 -6.11 4.26
C GLU A 538 16.85 -5.42 2.92
N GLY A 539 15.65 -4.86 2.75
CA GLY A 539 15.19 -4.23 1.52
C GLY A 539 14.72 -5.20 0.44
N TYR A 540 14.93 -6.51 0.58
CA TYR A 540 14.39 -7.53 -0.30
C TYR A 540 14.15 -8.85 0.44
N ALA A 541 13.38 -9.75 -0.16
CA ALA A 541 13.18 -11.13 0.28
C ALA A 541 13.02 -12.07 -0.91
N ILE A 542 13.52 -13.30 -0.79
CA ILE A 542 13.38 -14.37 -1.78
C ILE A 542 12.53 -15.46 -1.14
N GLU A 543 11.32 -15.63 -1.67
CA GLU A 543 10.24 -16.44 -1.11
C GLU A 543 9.79 -17.51 -2.12
N HIS A 544 9.02 -18.49 -1.65
CA HIS A 544 8.39 -19.52 -2.49
C HIS A 544 9.37 -20.27 -3.42
N ASP A 545 10.47 -20.77 -2.85
CA ASP A 545 11.54 -21.43 -3.60
C ASP A 545 12.11 -20.56 -4.74
N GLY A 546 12.22 -19.25 -4.50
CA GLY A 546 12.75 -18.27 -5.45
C GLY A 546 11.82 -17.94 -6.61
N LEU A 547 10.53 -18.30 -6.51
CA LEU A 547 9.51 -17.93 -7.49
C LEU A 547 8.76 -16.63 -7.14
N CYS A 548 8.91 -16.14 -5.91
CA CYS A 548 8.38 -14.84 -5.48
C CYS A 548 9.51 -14.03 -4.87
N ILE A 549 9.81 -12.86 -5.43
CA ILE A 549 10.92 -12.01 -5.00
C ILE A 549 10.33 -10.66 -4.63
N THR A 550 10.48 -10.26 -3.37
CA THR A 550 10.03 -8.95 -2.88
C THR A 550 11.22 -7.97 -2.90
N THR A 551 11.06 -6.77 -3.44
CA THR A 551 12.04 -5.67 -3.39
C THR A 551 11.39 -4.39 -2.91
N PHE A 552 12.05 -3.66 -2.01
CA PHE A 552 11.54 -2.46 -1.38
C PHE A 552 12.63 -1.39 -1.38
N SER A 553 12.39 -0.27 -2.06
CA SER A 553 13.41 0.74 -2.37
C SER A 553 13.35 1.98 -1.48
N CYS A 554 12.74 1.85 -0.29
CA CYS A 554 12.55 2.93 0.67
C CYS A 554 13.23 2.59 2.02
N PRO A 555 14.44 3.11 2.29
CA PRO A 555 15.19 2.77 3.50
C PRO A 555 14.68 3.57 4.69
N ASN A 556 14.74 2.98 5.88
CA ASN A 556 14.21 3.57 7.12
C ASN A 556 12.81 4.17 6.92
N TYR A 557 11.91 3.35 6.38
CA TYR A 557 10.57 3.75 5.99
C TYR A 557 9.90 4.60 7.08
N CYS A 558 9.28 5.71 6.68
CA CYS A 558 8.59 6.65 7.58
C CYS A 558 9.45 7.17 8.74
N ASP A 559 10.77 7.27 8.56
CA ASP A 559 11.76 7.71 9.54
C ASP A 559 11.75 6.91 10.87
N ASN A 560 11.17 5.70 10.87
CA ASN A 560 10.97 4.94 12.10
C ASN A 560 11.17 3.43 12.01
N VAL A 561 11.09 2.82 10.82
CA VAL A 561 11.17 1.35 10.71
C VAL A 561 12.61 0.83 10.81
N GLY A 562 13.59 1.61 10.34
CA GLY A 562 15.00 1.21 10.40
C GLY A 562 15.44 0.12 9.40
N ASN A 563 14.60 -0.24 8.43
CA ASN A 563 14.94 -1.20 7.37
C ASN A 563 16.00 -0.65 6.40
N SER A 564 16.77 -1.55 5.79
CA SER A 564 17.51 -1.26 4.56
C SER A 564 16.55 -1.22 3.36
N ALA A 565 17.00 -0.68 2.24
CA ALA A 565 16.31 -0.75 0.96
C ALA A 565 17.14 -1.54 -0.06
N ALA A 566 16.49 -2.03 -1.11
CA ALA A 566 17.17 -2.67 -2.22
C ALA A 566 16.51 -2.35 -3.57
N TYR A 567 17.29 -2.54 -4.64
CA TYR A 567 16.81 -2.66 -6.02
C TYR A 567 17.47 -3.88 -6.67
N ILE A 568 16.89 -4.35 -7.78
CA ILE A 568 17.33 -5.56 -8.48
C ILE A 568 17.83 -5.18 -9.87
N THR A 569 19.06 -5.56 -10.22
CA THR A 569 19.52 -5.53 -11.62
C THR A 569 19.25 -6.87 -12.27
N MET A 570 18.65 -6.86 -13.45
CA MET A 570 18.57 -8.01 -14.34
C MET A 570 19.48 -7.80 -15.57
N GLN A 571 20.29 -8.81 -15.87
CA GLN A 571 21.18 -8.86 -17.04
C GLN A 571 20.45 -9.40 -18.30
N ASP A 572 21.11 -9.33 -19.45
CA ASP A 572 20.57 -9.79 -20.74
C ASP A 572 20.39 -11.31 -20.87
N ASP A 573 20.96 -12.10 -19.96
CA ASP A 573 20.74 -13.54 -19.78
C ASP A 573 19.71 -13.87 -18.67
N GLY A 574 19.20 -12.84 -17.99
CA GLY A 574 18.20 -12.95 -16.94
C GLY A 574 18.75 -13.31 -15.56
N GLU A 575 20.06 -13.27 -15.34
CA GLU A 575 20.61 -13.31 -13.98
C GLU A 575 20.24 -12.04 -13.21
N LEU A 576 19.93 -12.22 -11.92
CA LEU A 576 19.57 -11.14 -11.01
C LEU A 576 20.74 -10.82 -10.08
N SER A 577 20.89 -9.55 -9.71
CA SER A 577 21.74 -9.11 -8.61
C SER A 577 21.00 -8.10 -7.74
N TYR A 578 21.16 -8.24 -6.42
CA TYR A 578 20.46 -7.46 -5.42
C TYR A 578 21.40 -6.42 -4.81
N HIS A 579 20.98 -5.16 -4.80
CA HIS A 579 21.81 -4.05 -4.33
C HIS A 579 21.14 -3.35 -3.18
N GLN A 580 21.71 -3.52 -1.98
CA GLN A 580 21.18 -2.91 -0.76
C GLN A 580 21.74 -1.50 -0.54
N PHE A 581 20.96 -0.63 0.07
CA PHE A 581 21.38 0.70 0.48
C PHE A 581 20.62 1.20 1.73
N GLY A 582 21.26 2.12 2.46
CA GLY A 582 20.72 2.74 3.66
C GLY A 582 20.13 4.13 3.41
N PRO A 583 19.49 4.71 4.43
CA PRO A 583 18.85 6.02 4.32
C PRO A 583 19.89 7.15 4.25
N VAL A 584 19.53 8.24 3.57
CA VAL A 584 20.32 9.47 3.55
C VAL A 584 19.62 10.62 4.28
N PRO A 585 20.37 11.62 4.78
CA PRO A 585 19.75 12.79 5.43
C PRO A 585 18.82 13.56 4.49
N HIS A 586 17.67 13.98 5.02
CA HIS A 586 16.71 14.85 4.35
C HIS A 586 16.34 16.06 5.23
N PRO A 587 15.73 17.12 4.68
CA PRO A 587 15.21 18.24 5.47
C PRO A 587 14.20 17.79 6.52
N ASP A 588 14.11 18.55 7.62
CA ASP A 588 13.21 18.27 8.76
C ASP A 588 11.74 18.56 8.42
N VAL A 589 11.16 17.69 7.60
CA VAL A 589 9.72 17.61 7.32
C VAL A 589 9.29 16.20 7.66
N LYS A 590 8.45 16.07 8.68
CA LYS A 590 7.99 14.76 9.14
C LYS A 590 7.24 14.01 8.04
N PRO A 591 7.28 12.68 8.01
CA PRO A 591 6.36 11.88 7.20
C PRO A 591 4.92 12.28 7.50
N MET A 592 4.06 12.15 6.49
CA MET A 592 2.62 12.41 6.57
C MET A 592 2.28 13.88 6.90
N ALA A 593 3.20 14.83 6.68
CA ALA A 593 2.96 16.25 6.99
C ALA A 593 1.76 16.85 6.24
N TYR A 594 1.39 16.27 5.10
CA TYR A 594 0.28 16.69 4.25
C TYR A 594 -0.94 15.78 4.31
N ALA A 595 -0.87 14.70 5.10
CA ALA A 595 -2.00 13.80 5.28
C ALA A 595 -3.17 14.53 5.93
N SER A 596 -4.39 14.18 5.51
CA SER A 596 -5.57 14.58 6.25
C SER A 596 -5.46 13.97 7.67
N GLY A 597 -5.93 14.68 8.70
CA GLY A 597 -5.67 14.38 10.12
C GLY A 597 -6.19 13.03 10.66
N PHE A 598 -6.47 12.05 9.80
CA PHE A 598 -6.88 10.69 10.12
C PHE A 598 -5.72 9.76 10.53
N SER A 599 -4.49 10.03 10.09
CA SER A 599 -3.33 9.13 10.21
C SER A 599 -2.15 9.73 11.00
N GLY A 600 -2.13 11.06 11.17
CA GLY A 600 -1.11 11.79 11.95
C GLY A 600 -1.41 11.92 13.45
N MET A 601 -2.35 11.13 13.99
CA MET A 601 -2.72 11.12 15.42
C MET A 601 -2.12 9.92 16.17
#